data_AF-A0A3C0K755-F1
#
_entry.id   AF-A0A3C0K755-F1
#
_cell.length_a   1.000
_cell.length_b   1.000
_cell.length_c   1.000
_cell.angle_alpha   90.00
_cell.angle_beta   90.00
_cell.angle_gamma   90.00
#
_symmetry.space_group_name_H-M   'P 1'
#
loop_
_entity.id
_entity.type
_entity.pdbx_description
1 polymer ?
#
loop_
_entity_poly.entity_id
_entity_poly.type
_entity_poly.pdbx_seq_one_letter_code
_entity_poly.pdbx_strand_id
1 'polypeptide(L)'
;MRNKLLILVIVTLLAGCEYGLDNSRQSPPLETVANFSETEVTISAGTAVVVSSESTADLVQTSTAVSTYLATDVPESIGTDVPDSDSEDEVDQSATLVPIPSSTPFVSPIVFSNIVSLSEEIPQIVWESTKNEVRSNYESSHSLVELKILVGPNTTLYYNENEDAYRNAIAFWKQFPQPSEYVAFFYSFEDKPWAVSKFKKMPFYSKGMERSVDAPCQHIPEACTGANSGIFDANTGVGVVGIYPPDASDPYRFGPLQIHEYTHAVQAAPWIGTKDPNRGHQTMPSACWLGEGQAHLAGLAVGSDSLEEYLQLREMQVKGHPVEGFNDYSADAILDFYMDRDCLPGKSPEYALGYTIGYLTVEALSAIGGPTSSMGLNTRAALYGVGEVTEEDFNQIFENVYGISWNEAMPILAEVVADTVASLTVSGQ
;
A
#
# COMPACT_ATOMS: atom_id res chain seq x y z
N MET A 1 34.01 14.91 -38.90
CA MET A 1 32.82 15.78 -39.03
C MET A 1 31.61 14.95 -39.44
N ARG A 2 30.80 14.51 -38.46
CA ARG A 2 29.35 14.30 -38.64
C ARG A 2 28.72 14.12 -37.25
N ASN A 3 28.05 15.20 -36.84
CA ASN A 3 27.21 15.36 -35.65
C ASN A 3 26.04 14.36 -35.68
N LYS A 4 25.81 13.64 -34.58
CA LYS A 4 24.79 13.85 -33.53
C LYS A 4 23.34 13.92 -34.04
N LEU A 5 22.52 12.96 -33.60
CA LEU A 5 21.32 13.27 -32.79
C LEU A 5 20.86 11.97 -32.08
N LEU A 6 21.26 11.79 -30.83
CA LEU A 6 20.56 10.91 -29.90
C LEU A 6 19.39 11.74 -29.37
N ILE A 7 18.16 11.39 -29.73
CA ILE A 7 16.96 11.98 -29.15
C ILE A 7 16.66 11.15 -27.91
N LEU A 8 17.06 11.67 -26.76
CA LEU A 8 16.57 11.21 -25.46
C LEU A 8 15.18 11.81 -25.30
N VAL A 9 14.14 10.99 -25.43
CA VAL A 9 12.77 11.41 -25.11
C VAL A 9 12.66 11.36 -23.59
N ILE A 10 12.75 12.53 -22.96
CA ILE A 10 12.38 12.70 -21.55
C ILE A 10 10.86 12.79 -21.53
N VAL A 11 10.19 11.70 -21.16
CA VAL A 11 8.76 11.73 -20.82
C VAL A 11 8.66 12.28 -19.41
N THR A 12 8.28 13.54 -19.28
CA THR A 12 7.96 14.13 -17.97
C THR A 12 6.60 13.60 -17.55
N LEU A 13 6.58 12.58 -16.68
CA LEU A 13 5.37 12.14 -15.98
C LEU A 13 5.02 13.21 -14.94
N LEU A 14 4.28 14.24 -15.37
CA LEU A 14 3.51 15.05 -14.44
C LEU A 14 2.23 14.26 -14.13
N ALA A 15 2.28 13.44 -13.08
CA ALA A 15 1.07 13.00 -12.41
C ALA A 15 0.38 14.25 -11.85
N GLY A 16 -0.57 14.76 -12.63
CA GLY A 16 -1.41 15.89 -12.23
C GLY A 16 -2.42 15.44 -11.20
N CYS A 17 -1.98 15.22 -9.95
CA CYS A 17 -2.84 15.07 -8.79
C CYS A 17 -3.52 16.42 -8.44
N GLU A 18 -4.15 17.13 -9.40
CA GLU A 18 -4.98 18.29 -9.07
C GLU A 18 -6.33 17.82 -8.50
N TYR A 19 -6.34 17.51 -7.21
CA TYR A 19 -7.57 17.23 -6.48
C TYR A 19 -8.41 18.49 -6.36
N GLY A 20 -9.69 18.36 -6.72
CA GLY A 20 -10.64 19.45 -6.86
C GLY A 20 -10.71 20.36 -5.63
N LEU A 21 -10.10 21.54 -5.75
CA LEU A 21 -10.27 22.60 -4.78
C LEU A 21 -11.75 23.03 -4.71
N ASP A 22 -12.27 22.90 -3.49
CA ASP A 22 -13.31 23.71 -2.83
C ASP A 22 -14.79 23.38 -3.13
N ASN A 23 -15.36 22.41 -2.38
CA ASN A 23 -16.80 22.31 -2.16
C ASN A 23 -17.20 23.12 -0.91
N SER A 24 -17.31 24.44 -1.08
CA SER A 24 -17.93 25.31 -0.08
C SER A 24 -19.47 25.23 -0.18
N ARG A 25 -20.07 24.43 0.71
CA ARG A 25 -21.28 24.76 1.52
C ARG A 25 -22.01 23.48 1.92
N GLN A 26 -21.89 23.16 3.21
CA GLN A 26 -22.99 22.81 4.09
C GLN A 26 -22.44 22.81 5.52
N SER A 27 -23.07 23.59 6.40
CA SER A 27 -22.81 23.59 7.85
C SER A 27 -24.11 23.16 8.52
N PRO A 28 -24.06 22.19 9.44
CA PRO A 28 -24.64 22.41 10.78
C PRO A 28 -23.89 21.61 11.89
N PRO A 29 -24.42 21.63 13.13
CA PRO A 29 -24.00 22.49 14.24
C PRO A 29 -22.85 21.91 15.09
N LEU A 30 -22.16 22.80 15.82
CA LEU A 30 -21.20 22.42 16.87
C LEU A 30 -21.85 21.53 17.92
N GLU A 31 -21.29 20.33 18.13
CA GLU A 31 -21.39 19.63 19.41
C GLU A 31 -20.00 19.50 20.04
N THR A 32 -19.97 19.87 21.31
CA THR A 32 -18.80 19.93 22.18
C THR A 32 -18.21 18.56 22.47
N VAL A 33 -16.88 18.52 22.42
CA VAL A 33 -15.97 17.45 22.81
C VAL A 33 -16.45 16.72 24.07
N ALA A 34 -16.70 15.42 23.95
CA ALA A 34 -16.82 14.49 25.06
C ALA A 34 -15.64 13.52 25.02
N ASN A 35 -14.95 13.39 26.15
CA ASN A 35 -13.86 12.45 26.40
C ASN A 35 -14.19 11.05 25.87
N PHE A 36 -13.39 10.54 24.92
CA PHE A 36 -13.42 9.15 24.53
C PHE A 36 -12.42 8.35 25.36
N SER A 37 -12.92 7.30 26.01
CA SER A 37 -12.11 6.29 26.69
C SER A 37 -11.33 5.47 25.67
N GLU A 38 -10.07 5.23 25.95
CA GLU A 38 -9.17 4.29 25.26
C GLU A 38 -9.93 3.03 24.83
N THR A 39 -10.12 2.89 23.53
CA THR A 39 -10.42 1.60 22.92
C THR A 39 -9.17 1.26 22.12
N GLU A 40 -8.35 0.38 22.68
CA GLU A 40 -7.13 -0.10 22.04
C GLU A 40 -7.45 -0.65 20.65
N VAL A 41 -7.01 0.07 19.62
CA VAL A 41 -6.75 -0.54 18.31
C VAL A 41 -5.46 -1.31 18.46
N THR A 42 -5.55 -2.61 18.74
CA THR A 42 -4.40 -3.50 18.71
C THR A 42 -3.92 -3.61 17.26
N ILE A 43 -2.94 -2.80 16.88
CA ILE A 43 -2.13 -3.08 15.70
C ILE A 43 -1.34 -4.33 16.05
N SER A 44 -1.62 -5.44 15.34
CA SER A 44 -0.84 -6.65 15.46
C SER A 44 0.58 -6.36 15.01
N ALA A 45 1.46 -6.03 15.95
CA ALA A 45 2.91 -6.15 15.74
C ALA A 45 3.15 -7.59 15.25
N GLY A 46 3.74 -7.72 14.06
CA GLY A 46 3.96 -9.02 13.43
C GLY A 46 4.60 -9.99 14.41
N THR A 47 3.89 -11.07 14.71
CA THR A 47 4.39 -12.14 15.57
C THR A 47 5.64 -12.72 14.91
N ALA A 48 6.79 -12.56 15.56
CA ALA A 48 7.98 -13.33 15.27
C ALA A 48 7.60 -14.82 15.31
N VAL A 49 7.75 -15.48 14.16
CA VAL A 49 7.43 -16.89 13.99
C VAL A 49 8.38 -17.72 14.86
N VAL A 50 7.89 -18.21 15.99
CA VAL A 50 8.52 -19.29 16.73
C VAL A 50 7.82 -20.59 16.32
N VAL A 51 8.42 -21.33 15.38
CA VAL A 51 8.05 -22.72 15.14
C VAL A 51 8.77 -23.59 16.16
N SER A 52 8.03 -24.22 17.06
CA SER A 52 8.50 -25.40 17.79
C SER A 52 7.44 -26.50 17.75
N SER A 53 7.94 -27.69 17.46
CA SER A 53 7.27 -28.95 17.12
C SER A 53 6.36 -29.54 18.21
N GLU A 54 5.39 -30.32 17.71
CA GLU A 54 4.39 -31.19 18.35
C GLU A 54 4.68 -31.76 19.76
N SER A 55 3.66 -31.83 20.63
CA SER A 55 3.14 -33.11 21.11
C SER A 55 1.76 -32.97 21.79
N THR A 56 0.96 -34.02 21.62
CA THR A 56 -0.40 -34.26 22.15
C THR A 56 -0.39 -34.59 23.65
N ALA A 57 -1.33 -34.05 24.44
CA ALA A 57 -1.95 -34.73 25.59
C ALA A 57 -3.18 -33.94 26.14
N ASP A 58 -4.16 -34.73 26.60
CA ASP A 58 -5.44 -34.41 27.23
C ASP A 58 -5.47 -33.27 28.27
N LEU A 59 -6.64 -32.63 28.45
CA LEU A 59 -7.41 -32.66 29.72
C LEU A 59 -8.70 -31.80 29.66
N VAL A 60 -9.82 -32.48 29.96
CA VAL A 60 -10.92 -32.05 30.86
C VAL A 60 -11.85 -30.92 30.40
N GLN A 61 -13.03 -31.34 29.94
CA GLN A 61 -14.27 -30.58 30.07
C GLN A 61 -14.81 -30.67 31.51
N THR A 62 -15.28 -29.54 32.04
CA THR A 62 -16.28 -29.48 33.11
C THR A 62 -17.56 -28.83 32.61
N SER A 63 -18.65 -29.23 33.26
CA SER A 63 -20.03 -29.31 32.79
C SER A 63 -20.84 -28.02 32.84
N THR A 64 -21.90 -27.93 32.02
CA THR A 64 -23.27 -27.75 32.55
C THR A 64 -24.31 -28.28 31.56
N ALA A 65 -25.30 -29.02 32.08
CA ALA A 65 -26.30 -29.82 31.38
C ALA A 65 -27.58 -29.06 31.01
N VAL A 66 -28.36 -29.55 30.03
CA VAL A 66 -29.82 -29.85 30.13
C VAL A 66 -30.24 -30.89 29.04
N SER A 67 -30.70 -32.07 29.50
CA SER A 67 -31.87 -32.92 29.11
C SER A 67 -32.47 -32.81 27.68
N THR A 68 -32.85 -33.87 26.94
CA THR A 68 -33.72 -35.03 27.29
C THR A 68 -33.74 -36.14 26.20
N TYR A 69 -34.05 -37.37 26.65
CA TYR A 69 -34.78 -38.51 26.01
C TYR A 69 -34.01 -39.73 25.43
N LEU A 70 -34.19 -40.85 26.17
CA LEU A 70 -34.63 -42.23 25.78
C LEU A 70 -33.87 -42.95 24.63
N ALA A 71 -33.53 -44.24 24.67
CA ALA A 71 -33.64 -45.36 25.61
C ALA A 71 -32.85 -46.58 25.04
N THR A 72 -32.50 -47.54 25.90
CA THR A 72 -32.33 -49.02 25.64
C THR A 72 -31.26 -49.46 24.60
N ASP A 73 -30.36 -50.43 24.79
CA ASP A 73 -30.30 -51.64 25.62
C ASP A 73 -28.83 -52.09 25.86
N VAL A 74 -28.66 -52.89 26.91
CA VAL A 74 -27.49 -53.71 27.36
C VAL A 74 -27.83 -55.19 26.96
N PRO A 75 -26.97 -56.25 26.97
CA PRO A 75 -25.61 -56.45 27.53
C PRO A 75 -24.59 -57.29 26.70
N GLU A 76 -23.39 -57.48 27.30
CA GLU A 76 -22.56 -58.72 27.39
C GLU A 76 -21.92 -59.32 26.12
N SER A 77 -20.75 -59.96 26.11
CA SER A 77 -19.67 -60.27 27.08
C SER A 77 -18.59 -61.08 26.35
N ILE A 78 -17.33 -61.04 26.84
CA ILE A 78 -16.33 -62.14 26.85
C ILE A 78 -15.83 -62.62 25.47
N GLY A 79 -14.55 -62.86 25.18
CA GLY A 79 -13.30 -62.91 25.94
C GLY A 79 -12.24 -63.58 25.04
N THR A 80 -10.96 -63.37 25.40
CA THR A 80 -9.83 -64.32 25.29
C THR A 80 -9.57 -65.06 23.96
N ASP A 81 -8.45 -64.76 23.29
CA ASP A 81 -7.21 -65.56 23.41
C ASP A 81 -6.15 -65.20 22.34
N VAL A 82 -4.91 -65.11 22.82
CA VAL A 82 -3.60 -65.12 22.13
C VAL A 82 -3.27 -66.62 21.91
N PRO A 83 -2.59 -67.11 20.84
CA PRO A 83 -1.17 -66.78 20.62
C PRO A 83 -0.57 -66.89 19.19
N ASP A 84 0.53 -66.14 19.03
CA ASP A 84 1.86 -66.56 18.53
C ASP A 84 2.05 -67.03 17.07
N SER A 85 2.91 -66.31 16.34
CA SER A 85 3.95 -66.92 15.48
C SER A 85 4.98 -65.88 15.03
N ASP A 86 6.23 -66.14 15.40
CA ASP A 86 7.52 -65.74 14.81
C ASP A 86 7.54 -65.30 13.34
N SER A 87 8.34 -64.27 13.03
CA SER A 87 9.39 -64.37 12.00
C SER A 87 10.37 -63.19 12.10
N GLU A 88 11.65 -63.54 12.25
CA GLU A 88 12.83 -62.70 12.06
C GLU A 88 12.92 -62.21 10.60
N ASP A 89 13.37 -60.97 10.38
CA ASP A 89 14.34 -60.65 9.32
C ASP A 89 14.99 -59.29 9.57
N GLU A 90 16.30 -59.33 9.77
CA GLU A 90 17.23 -58.22 9.96
C GLU A 90 17.75 -57.78 8.59
N VAL A 91 17.57 -56.50 8.21
CA VAL A 91 18.29 -55.89 7.09
C VAL A 91 18.83 -54.52 7.50
N ASP A 92 20.15 -54.50 7.68
CA ASP A 92 21.04 -53.35 7.74
C ASP A 92 21.00 -52.53 6.44
N GLN A 93 20.66 -51.24 6.53
CA GLN A 93 21.04 -50.25 5.52
C GLN A 93 21.48 -48.93 6.18
N SER A 94 22.78 -48.77 6.26
CA SER A 94 23.51 -47.51 6.30
C SER A 94 23.07 -46.58 5.15
N ALA A 95 22.37 -45.49 5.48
CA ALA A 95 22.11 -44.39 4.55
C ALA A 95 22.80 -43.12 5.08
N THR A 96 23.75 -42.66 4.28
CA THR A 96 24.58 -41.46 4.48
C THR A 96 23.71 -40.20 4.49
N LEU A 97 23.73 -39.43 5.59
CA LEU A 97 23.05 -38.14 5.69
C LEU A 97 23.76 -37.12 4.79
N VAL A 98 23.07 -36.67 3.74
CA VAL A 98 23.47 -35.53 2.91
C VAL A 98 23.23 -34.25 3.73
N PRO A 99 24.21 -33.33 3.86
CA PRO A 99 23.97 -32.07 4.54
C PRO A 99 23.02 -31.23 3.68
N ILE A 100 21.93 -30.76 4.27
CA ILE A 100 21.06 -29.74 3.69
C ILE A 100 21.68 -28.37 4.01
N PRO A 101 22.22 -27.61 3.04
CA PRO A 101 22.33 -26.15 3.18
C PRO A 101 21.01 -25.56 2.65
N SER A 102 20.44 -24.48 3.18
CA SER A 102 20.92 -23.44 4.07
C SER A 102 19.67 -22.92 4.76
N SER A 103 19.69 -22.74 6.08
CA SER A 103 18.77 -21.81 6.72
C SER A 103 18.96 -20.46 6.02
N THR A 104 17.89 -19.85 5.53
CA THR A 104 17.88 -18.42 5.20
C THR A 104 18.47 -17.69 6.41
N PRO A 105 19.46 -16.79 6.23
CA PRO A 105 20.04 -16.08 7.36
C PRO A 105 18.91 -15.39 8.13
N PHE A 106 18.87 -15.57 9.44
CA PHE A 106 18.00 -14.76 10.29
C PHE A 106 18.51 -13.32 10.20
N VAL A 107 17.91 -12.53 9.32
CA VAL A 107 18.11 -11.10 9.30
C VAL A 107 17.56 -10.56 10.62
N SER A 108 18.40 -9.83 11.36
CA SER A 108 17.93 -9.18 12.59
C SER A 108 16.80 -8.21 12.23
N PRO A 109 15.73 -8.09 13.05
CA PRO A 109 14.67 -7.13 12.77
C PRO A 109 15.25 -5.74 12.50
N ILE A 110 14.81 -5.11 11.40
CA ILE A 110 15.18 -3.74 11.09
C ILE A 110 14.42 -2.82 12.04
N VAL A 111 15.16 -1.94 12.71
CA VAL A 111 14.67 -0.94 13.66
C VAL A 111 15.46 0.36 13.44
N PHE A 112 14.99 1.49 13.99
CA PHE A 112 15.66 2.77 13.79
C PHE A 112 17.14 2.78 14.20
N SER A 113 17.54 1.99 15.21
CA SER A 113 18.94 1.95 15.66
C SER A 113 19.90 1.19 14.73
N ASN A 114 19.39 0.38 13.79
CA ASN A 114 20.23 -0.40 12.86
C ASN A 114 19.90 -0.21 11.38
N ILE A 115 18.82 0.52 11.04
CA ILE A 115 18.32 0.64 9.67
C ILE A 115 19.35 1.20 8.69
N VAL A 116 20.16 2.19 9.10
CA VAL A 116 21.23 2.76 8.25
C VAL A 116 22.22 1.68 7.83
N SER A 117 22.64 0.83 8.77
CA SER A 117 23.59 -0.26 8.51
C SER A 117 23.00 -1.44 7.74
N LEU A 118 21.67 -1.55 7.67
CA LEU A 118 20.93 -2.63 7.01
C LEU A 118 20.13 -2.13 5.79
N SER A 119 20.49 -0.96 5.26
CA SER A 119 19.76 -0.31 4.17
C SER A 119 19.66 -1.16 2.90
N GLU A 120 20.67 -1.98 2.62
CA GLU A 120 20.69 -2.92 1.49
C GLU A 120 19.66 -4.06 1.62
N GLU A 121 19.22 -4.39 2.84
CA GLU A 121 18.29 -5.49 3.11
C GLU A 121 16.82 -5.03 3.00
N ILE A 122 16.57 -3.72 3.12
CA ILE A 122 15.22 -3.11 3.12
C ILE A 122 14.36 -3.58 1.93
N PRO A 123 14.81 -3.48 0.66
CA PRO A 123 13.91 -3.75 -0.48
C PRO A 123 13.41 -5.19 -0.51
N GLN A 124 14.27 -6.16 -0.18
CA GLN A 124 13.89 -7.57 -0.15
C GLN A 124 12.89 -7.84 0.97
N ILE A 125 13.16 -7.36 2.19
CA ILE A 125 12.26 -7.54 3.35
C ILE A 125 10.88 -6.96 3.06
N VAL A 126 10.83 -5.75 2.51
CA VAL A 126 9.58 -5.05 2.21
C VAL A 126 8.80 -5.77 1.11
N TRP A 127 9.46 -6.20 0.04
CA TRP A 127 8.78 -6.93 -1.03
C TRP A 127 8.23 -8.28 -0.54
N GLU A 128 9.05 -9.08 0.14
CA GLU A 128 8.64 -10.39 0.66
C GLU A 128 7.47 -10.28 1.66
N SER A 129 7.55 -9.33 2.59
CA SER A 129 6.47 -9.08 3.54
C SER A 129 5.20 -8.59 2.86
N THR A 130 5.31 -7.73 1.84
CA THR A 130 4.18 -7.27 1.02
C THR A 130 3.48 -8.43 0.31
N LYS A 131 4.25 -9.32 -0.36
CA LYS A 131 3.65 -10.48 -1.03
C LYS A 131 3.00 -11.45 -0.03
N ASN A 132 3.56 -11.60 1.17
CA ASN A 132 2.97 -12.40 2.23
C ASN A 132 1.66 -11.79 2.76
N GLU A 133 1.59 -10.47 2.94
CA GLU A 133 0.37 -9.77 3.35
C GLU A 133 -0.77 -9.96 2.33
N VAL A 134 -0.50 -9.70 1.04
CA VAL A 134 -1.47 -9.89 -0.04
C VAL A 134 -1.98 -11.33 -0.07
N ARG A 135 -1.07 -12.31 -0.07
CA ARG A 135 -1.42 -13.75 -0.12
C ARG A 135 -2.28 -14.16 1.06
N SER A 136 -1.98 -13.66 2.25
CA SER A 136 -2.69 -14.02 3.49
C SER A 136 -4.10 -13.42 3.53
N ASN A 137 -4.29 -12.26 2.90
CA ASN A 137 -5.54 -11.53 2.93
C ASN A 137 -6.45 -11.77 1.72
N TYR A 138 -5.91 -12.25 0.60
CA TYR A 138 -6.58 -12.29 -0.71
C TYR A 138 -8.02 -12.82 -0.66
N GLU A 139 -8.19 -14.09 -0.26
CA GLU A 139 -9.52 -14.73 -0.21
C GLU A 139 -10.49 -14.01 0.74
N SER A 140 -10.00 -13.63 1.92
CA SER A 140 -10.82 -12.97 2.94
C SER A 140 -11.19 -11.52 2.62
N SER A 141 -10.56 -10.93 1.60
CA SER A 141 -10.76 -9.53 1.20
C SER A 141 -11.70 -9.36 0.01
N HIS A 142 -12.03 -10.45 -0.69
CA HIS A 142 -12.70 -10.42 -1.99
C HIS A 142 -14.04 -9.68 -1.98
N SER A 143 -14.80 -9.78 -0.89
CA SER A 143 -16.11 -9.15 -0.72
C SER A 143 -16.08 -7.81 0.03
N LEU A 144 -14.90 -7.29 0.40
CA LEU A 144 -14.80 -6.03 1.12
C LEU A 144 -15.22 -4.83 0.27
N VAL A 145 -14.93 -4.89 -1.04
CA VAL A 145 -15.15 -3.79 -1.98
C VAL A 145 -15.83 -4.31 -3.26
N GLU A 146 -16.98 -3.73 -3.58
CA GLU A 146 -17.63 -3.93 -4.88
C GLU A 146 -16.85 -3.17 -5.96
N LEU A 147 -16.04 -3.91 -6.71
CA LEU A 147 -15.20 -3.36 -7.78
C LEU A 147 -15.94 -3.34 -9.12
N LYS A 148 -15.91 -2.20 -9.82
CA LYS A 148 -16.49 -2.02 -11.16
C LYS A 148 -15.43 -1.48 -12.12
N ILE A 149 -15.08 -2.26 -13.13
CA ILE A 149 -14.15 -1.85 -14.19
C ILE A 149 -14.96 -1.37 -15.42
N LEU A 150 -14.74 -0.13 -15.82
CA LEU A 150 -15.40 0.50 -16.97
C LEU A 150 -14.34 0.90 -18.00
N VAL A 151 -14.43 0.33 -19.21
CA VAL A 151 -13.49 0.58 -20.31
C VAL A 151 -14.17 1.33 -21.43
N GLY A 152 -13.49 2.36 -21.96
CA GLY A 152 -13.94 3.14 -23.10
C GLY A 152 -14.13 2.29 -24.36
N PRO A 153 -15.14 2.58 -25.21
CA PRO A 153 -15.48 1.74 -26.36
C PRO A 153 -14.39 1.64 -27.44
N ASN A 154 -13.49 2.62 -27.53
CA ASN A 154 -12.35 2.67 -28.46
C ASN A 154 -11.00 2.48 -27.72
N THR A 155 -11.04 2.12 -26.44
CA THR A 155 -9.85 2.00 -25.60
C THR A 155 -9.32 0.57 -25.62
N THR A 156 -8.06 0.41 -26.04
CA THR A 156 -7.35 -0.87 -25.95
C THR A 156 -6.47 -0.85 -24.71
N LEU A 157 -6.80 -1.70 -23.73
CA LEU A 157 -5.98 -1.86 -22.52
C LEU A 157 -4.59 -2.45 -22.86
N TYR A 158 -3.59 -2.13 -22.05
CA TYR A 158 -2.24 -2.69 -22.22
C TYR A 158 -2.14 -4.16 -21.80
N TYR A 159 -3.00 -4.57 -20.86
CA TYR A 159 -3.03 -5.93 -20.29
C TYR A 159 -4.44 -6.24 -19.75
N ASN A 160 -4.75 -7.52 -19.51
CA ASN A 160 -6.12 -7.94 -19.19
C ASN A 160 -6.37 -8.02 -17.67
N GLU A 161 -5.31 -8.14 -16.89
CA GLU A 161 -5.30 -8.43 -15.44
C GLU A 161 -5.51 -7.14 -14.60
N ASN A 162 -6.20 -6.13 -15.16
CA ASN A 162 -6.47 -4.87 -14.46
C ASN A 162 -7.33 -5.08 -13.20
N GLU A 163 -8.30 -6.01 -13.24
CA GLU A 163 -9.10 -6.36 -12.07
C GLU A 163 -8.23 -6.97 -10.96
N ASP A 164 -7.33 -7.89 -11.31
CA ASP A 164 -6.45 -8.57 -10.34
C ASP A 164 -5.54 -7.58 -9.61
N ALA A 165 -5.05 -6.54 -10.29
CA ALA A 165 -4.27 -5.47 -9.65
C ALA A 165 -5.06 -4.78 -8.52
N TYR A 166 -6.33 -4.43 -8.76
CA TYR A 166 -7.19 -3.86 -7.73
C TYR A 166 -7.51 -4.87 -6.61
N ARG A 167 -7.72 -6.16 -6.94
CA ARG A 167 -7.94 -7.20 -5.92
C ARG A 167 -6.72 -7.37 -5.02
N ASN A 168 -5.52 -7.32 -5.57
CA ASN A 168 -4.28 -7.33 -4.79
C ASN A 168 -4.17 -6.10 -3.88
N ALA A 169 -4.56 -4.91 -4.35
CA ALA A 169 -4.57 -3.70 -3.54
C ALA A 169 -5.60 -3.78 -2.39
N ILE A 170 -6.81 -4.29 -2.66
CA ILE A 170 -7.85 -4.52 -1.66
C ILE A 170 -7.37 -5.50 -0.57
N ALA A 171 -6.68 -6.57 -0.99
CA ALA A 171 -6.09 -7.55 -0.09
C ALA A 171 -4.95 -6.95 0.76
N PHE A 172 -4.08 -6.16 0.13
CA PHE A 172 -2.96 -5.51 0.80
C PHE A 172 -3.44 -4.57 1.92
N TRP A 173 -4.51 -3.83 1.69
CA TRP A 173 -5.06 -2.86 2.64
C TRP A 173 -6.21 -3.39 3.51
N LYS A 174 -6.43 -4.71 3.56
CA LYS A 174 -7.59 -5.35 4.20
C LYS A 174 -7.84 -4.87 5.65
N GLN A 175 -6.79 -4.61 6.42
CA GLN A 175 -6.88 -4.21 7.82
C GLN A 175 -7.24 -2.73 8.05
N PHE A 176 -7.33 -1.92 6.99
CA PHE A 176 -7.66 -0.50 7.05
C PHE A 176 -9.06 -0.22 6.49
N PRO A 177 -9.67 0.93 6.84
CA PRO A 177 -10.89 1.39 6.17
C PRO A 177 -10.69 1.48 4.66
N GLN A 178 -11.69 1.02 3.91
CA GLN A 178 -11.73 1.06 2.44
C GLN A 178 -13.14 1.48 1.99
N PRO A 179 -13.31 2.07 0.79
CA PRO A 179 -14.65 2.32 0.27
C PRO A 179 -15.41 1.00 0.06
N SER A 180 -16.74 1.00 0.24
CA SER A 180 -17.53 -0.22 -0.02
C SER A 180 -17.69 -0.51 -1.51
N GLU A 181 -17.54 0.51 -2.36
CA GLU A 181 -17.58 0.40 -3.82
C GLU A 181 -16.39 1.17 -4.41
N TYR A 182 -15.75 0.58 -5.43
CA TYR A 182 -14.72 1.27 -6.20
C TYR A 182 -14.99 1.14 -7.69
N VAL A 183 -15.11 2.27 -8.38
CA VAL A 183 -15.31 2.31 -9.84
C VAL A 183 -14.03 2.76 -10.52
N ALA A 184 -13.41 1.89 -11.32
CA ALA A 184 -12.23 2.21 -12.11
C ALA A 184 -12.61 2.47 -13.57
N PHE A 185 -12.22 3.63 -14.09
CA PHE A 185 -12.36 3.99 -15.49
C PHE A 185 -11.04 3.84 -16.23
N PHE A 186 -11.08 3.20 -17.39
CA PHE A 186 -9.97 3.16 -18.34
C PHE A 186 -10.42 3.76 -19.65
N TYR A 187 -9.74 4.80 -20.14
CA TYR A 187 -10.12 5.46 -21.37
C TYR A 187 -8.95 6.13 -22.08
N SER A 188 -9.00 6.09 -23.41
CA SER A 188 -8.14 6.89 -24.29
C SER A 188 -8.62 8.34 -24.37
N PHE A 189 -7.82 9.22 -24.98
CA PHE A 189 -8.24 10.60 -25.24
C PHE A 189 -9.54 10.70 -26.04
N GLU A 190 -9.74 9.79 -27.01
CA GLU A 190 -10.98 9.69 -27.80
C GLU A 190 -12.20 9.35 -26.92
N ASP A 191 -12.02 8.48 -25.93
CA ASP A 191 -13.09 8.02 -25.04
C ASP A 191 -13.30 8.91 -23.81
N LYS A 192 -12.53 9.99 -23.66
CA LYS A 192 -12.72 10.95 -22.55
C LYS A 192 -14.17 11.47 -22.45
N PRO A 193 -14.86 11.89 -23.54
CA PRO A 193 -16.26 12.29 -23.46
C PRO A 193 -17.20 11.16 -22.99
N TRP A 194 -16.90 9.91 -23.33
CA TRP A 194 -17.63 8.74 -22.83
C TRP A 194 -17.43 8.57 -21.32
N ALA A 195 -16.19 8.68 -20.83
CA ALA A 195 -15.88 8.56 -19.41
C ALA A 195 -16.58 9.66 -18.60
N VAL A 196 -16.51 10.92 -19.07
CA VAL A 196 -17.25 12.05 -18.49
C VAL A 196 -18.76 11.78 -18.46
N SER A 197 -19.34 11.25 -19.55
CA SER A 197 -20.77 10.92 -19.61
C SER A 197 -21.18 9.84 -18.61
N LYS A 198 -20.32 8.85 -18.37
CA LYS A 198 -20.56 7.80 -17.36
C LYS A 198 -20.43 8.35 -15.94
N PHE A 199 -19.37 9.12 -15.67
CA PHE A 199 -19.15 9.76 -14.37
C PHE A 199 -20.31 10.69 -13.98
N LYS A 200 -20.84 11.48 -14.92
CA LYS A 200 -22.01 12.36 -14.72
C LYS A 200 -23.32 11.64 -14.36
N LYS A 201 -23.39 10.32 -14.54
CA LYS A 201 -24.54 9.49 -14.18
C LYS A 201 -24.43 8.87 -12.78
N MET A 202 -23.30 9.05 -12.12
CA MET A 202 -23.10 8.57 -10.74
C MET A 202 -24.02 9.33 -9.78
N PRO A 203 -24.54 8.67 -8.74
CA PRO A 203 -25.53 9.26 -7.83
C PRO A 203 -25.00 10.49 -7.06
N PHE A 204 -23.70 10.52 -6.77
CA PHE A 204 -23.03 11.60 -6.05
C PHE A 204 -22.58 12.78 -6.93
N TYR A 205 -22.72 12.65 -8.25
CA TYR A 205 -22.17 13.64 -9.16
C TYR A 205 -22.75 15.03 -8.90
N SER A 206 -21.85 16.01 -8.79
CA SER A 206 -22.15 17.43 -8.80
C SER A 206 -21.35 18.13 -9.90
N LYS A 207 -21.93 19.19 -10.47
CA LYS A 207 -21.30 19.96 -11.56
C LYS A 207 -19.88 20.41 -11.15
N GLY A 208 -18.89 20.11 -11.99
CA GLY A 208 -17.48 20.46 -11.79
C GLY A 208 -16.63 19.30 -11.29
N MET A 209 -17.23 18.20 -10.84
CA MET A 209 -16.50 16.98 -10.45
C MET A 209 -15.93 16.21 -11.65
N GLU A 210 -16.44 16.44 -12.87
CA GLU A 210 -15.89 15.82 -14.07
C GLU A 210 -14.42 16.17 -14.34
N ARG A 211 -13.90 17.23 -13.68
CA ARG A 211 -12.46 17.57 -13.70
C ARG A 211 -11.58 16.42 -13.25
N SER A 212 -12.06 15.55 -12.36
CA SER A 212 -11.31 14.36 -11.95
C SER A 212 -11.08 13.39 -13.11
N VAL A 213 -12.00 13.34 -14.08
CA VAL A 213 -11.87 12.58 -15.35
C VAL A 213 -11.05 13.35 -16.39
N ASP A 214 -10.92 14.66 -16.28
CA ASP A 214 -10.06 15.43 -17.17
C ASP A 214 -8.58 15.39 -16.74
N ALA A 215 -8.31 15.21 -15.44
CA ALA A 215 -6.96 15.29 -14.85
C ALA A 215 -5.90 14.39 -15.53
N PRO A 216 -6.20 13.14 -15.94
CA PRO A 216 -5.24 12.29 -16.64
C PRO A 216 -4.83 12.78 -18.04
N CYS A 217 -5.53 13.77 -18.59
CA CYS A 217 -5.46 14.10 -20.01
C CYS A 217 -4.87 15.48 -20.28
N GLN A 218 -3.98 15.53 -21.26
CA GLN A 218 -3.39 16.74 -21.79
C GLN A 218 -3.94 17.01 -23.19
N HIS A 219 -4.00 18.28 -23.57
CA HIS A 219 -4.46 18.70 -24.90
C HIS A 219 -3.33 18.81 -25.92
N ILE A 220 -2.07 18.92 -25.46
CA ILE A 220 -0.90 19.00 -26.33
C ILE A 220 0.23 18.17 -25.70
N PRO A 221 0.53 16.97 -26.22
CA PRO A 221 -0.28 16.25 -27.22
C PRO A 221 -1.67 15.88 -26.67
N GLU A 222 -2.62 15.58 -27.56
CA GLU A 222 -3.89 14.96 -27.18
C GLU A 222 -3.62 13.54 -26.66
N ALA A 223 -3.44 13.41 -25.35
CA ALA A 223 -3.02 12.17 -24.71
C ALA A 223 -3.61 12.09 -23.31
N CYS A 224 -4.05 10.90 -22.91
CA CYS A 224 -4.39 10.62 -21.52
C CYS A 224 -3.32 9.67 -20.98
N THR A 225 -2.34 10.25 -20.28
CA THR A 225 -1.18 9.52 -19.74
C THR A 225 -1.24 9.44 -18.22
N GLY A 226 -1.98 10.30 -17.53
CA GLY A 226 -2.04 10.27 -16.08
C GLY A 226 -3.00 9.22 -15.52
N ALA A 227 -3.19 9.29 -14.21
CA ALA A 227 -4.30 8.68 -13.50
C ALA A 227 -4.68 9.60 -12.32
N ASN A 228 -5.80 9.29 -11.67
CA ASN A 228 -6.31 10.04 -10.52
C ASN A 228 -7.32 9.19 -9.76
N SER A 229 -7.41 9.35 -8.44
CA SER A 229 -8.31 8.55 -7.61
C SER A 229 -8.72 9.21 -6.30
N GLY A 230 -9.94 8.97 -5.84
CA GLY A 230 -10.37 9.44 -4.54
C GLY A 230 -11.77 8.96 -4.15
N ILE A 231 -12.25 9.47 -3.02
CA ILE A 231 -13.58 9.22 -2.45
C ILE A 231 -14.53 10.34 -2.87
N PHE A 232 -15.66 10.02 -3.51
CA PHE A 232 -16.58 11.03 -4.06
C PHE A 232 -17.91 11.14 -3.33
N ASP A 233 -18.30 10.09 -2.60
CA ASP A 233 -19.47 10.07 -1.74
C ASP A 233 -19.15 9.38 -0.43
N ALA A 234 -20.16 9.25 0.43
CA ALA A 234 -20.07 8.61 1.73
C ALA A 234 -19.47 7.19 1.73
N ASN A 235 -19.30 6.50 0.59
CA ASN A 235 -18.62 5.19 0.54
C ASN A 235 -18.12 4.76 -0.85
N THR A 236 -18.17 5.62 -1.87
CA THR A 236 -17.76 5.27 -3.23
C THR A 236 -16.42 5.91 -3.57
N GLY A 237 -15.43 5.07 -3.87
CA GLY A 237 -14.19 5.47 -4.51
C GLY A 237 -14.30 5.44 -6.04
N VAL A 238 -13.60 6.36 -6.70
CA VAL A 238 -13.47 6.35 -8.16
C VAL A 238 -12.01 6.56 -8.52
N GLY A 239 -11.49 5.65 -9.34
CA GLY A 239 -10.20 5.78 -10.02
C GLY A 239 -10.39 6.01 -11.52
N VAL A 240 -9.52 6.80 -12.12
CA VAL A 240 -9.46 7.01 -13.56
C VAL A 240 -8.02 6.77 -14.04
N VAL A 241 -7.87 6.02 -15.13
CA VAL A 241 -6.57 5.70 -15.73
C VAL A 241 -6.63 6.06 -17.22
N GLY A 242 -5.74 6.97 -17.62
CA GLY A 242 -5.56 7.35 -19.01
C GLY A 242 -4.81 6.25 -19.79
N ILE A 243 -5.29 5.98 -21.00
CA ILE A 243 -4.64 5.06 -21.94
C ILE A 243 -4.13 5.83 -23.16
N TYR A 244 -2.81 5.79 -23.36
CA TYR A 244 -2.10 6.39 -24.47
C TYR A 244 -1.07 5.39 -25.02
N PRO A 245 -1.24 4.87 -26.25
CA PRO A 245 -0.44 3.75 -26.76
C PRO A 245 1.09 3.86 -26.59
N PRO A 246 1.73 5.05 -26.69
CA PRO A 246 3.16 5.21 -26.39
C PRO A 246 3.58 4.84 -24.96
N ASP A 247 2.68 4.86 -23.98
CA ASP A 247 2.98 4.47 -22.60
C ASP A 247 3.02 2.94 -22.41
N ALA A 248 2.71 2.14 -23.44
CA ALA A 248 2.65 0.68 -23.34
C ALA A 248 4.01 0.01 -23.06
N SER A 249 5.13 0.75 -23.17
CA SER A 249 6.46 0.24 -22.78
C SER A 249 6.80 0.46 -21.31
N ASP A 250 6.00 1.23 -20.58
CA ASP A 250 6.24 1.53 -19.18
C ASP A 250 5.66 0.40 -18.30
N PRO A 251 6.52 -0.39 -17.61
CA PRO A 251 6.06 -1.49 -16.77
C PRO A 251 5.17 -1.03 -15.61
N TYR A 252 5.24 0.25 -15.21
CA TYR A 252 4.34 0.82 -14.21
C TYR A 252 2.86 0.76 -14.63
N ARG A 253 2.57 0.64 -15.93
CA ARG A 253 1.21 0.58 -16.49
C ARG A 253 0.53 -0.79 -16.36
N PHE A 254 1.25 -1.81 -15.91
CA PHE A 254 0.81 -3.21 -15.89
C PHE A 254 0.39 -3.67 -14.49
N GLY A 255 -0.32 -2.83 -13.72
CA GLY A 255 -0.76 -3.14 -12.36
C GLY A 255 -0.32 -2.12 -11.32
N PRO A 256 0.98 -1.74 -11.27
CA PRO A 256 1.47 -0.81 -10.26
C PRO A 256 0.72 0.53 -10.21
N LEU A 257 0.39 1.14 -11.35
CA LEU A 257 -0.38 2.38 -11.40
C LEU A 257 -1.80 2.20 -10.82
N GLN A 258 -2.48 1.10 -11.12
CA GLN A 258 -3.83 0.81 -10.63
C GLN A 258 -3.84 0.66 -9.10
N ILE A 259 -2.84 -0.04 -8.56
CA ILE A 259 -2.67 -0.23 -7.11
C ILE A 259 -2.32 1.10 -6.42
N HIS A 260 -1.45 1.90 -7.04
CA HIS A 260 -1.09 3.23 -6.57
C HIS A 260 -2.34 4.11 -6.42
N GLU A 261 -3.12 4.23 -7.48
CA GLU A 261 -4.35 5.03 -7.48
C GLU A 261 -5.39 4.51 -6.50
N TYR A 262 -5.57 3.20 -6.39
CA TYR A 262 -6.46 2.63 -5.38
C TYR A 262 -6.02 3.01 -3.95
N THR A 263 -4.72 3.08 -3.70
CA THR A 263 -4.17 3.45 -2.39
C THR A 263 -4.59 4.86 -1.99
N HIS A 264 -4.73 5.83 -2.91
CA HIS A 264 -5.27 7.15 -2.57
C HIS A 264 -6.71 7.10 -2.03
N ALA A 265 -7.55 6.20 -2.54
CA ALA A 265 -8.88 6.00 -1.98
C ALA A 265 -8.82 5.38 -0.57
N VAL A 266 -7.89 4.47 -0.31
CA VAL A 266 -7.64 3.92 1.03
C VAL A 266 -7.12 5.00 1.98
N GLN A 267 -6.23 5.87 1.53
CA GLN A 267 -5.73 7.00 2.33
C GLN A 267 -6.84 7.95 2.76
N ALA A 268 -7.83 8.19 1.90
CA ALA A 268 -8.97 9.05 2.19
C ALA A 268 -10.07 8.35 3.02
N ALA A 269 -10.15 7.02 2.96
CA ALA A 269 -11.23 6.25 3.57
C ALA A 269 -11.41 6.46 5.08
N PRO A 270 -10.37 6.64 5.91
CA PRO A 270 -10.53 6.95 7.34
C PRO A 270 -11.34 8.23 7.63
N TRP A 271 -11.42 9.16 6.68
CA TRP A 271 -12.18 10.41 6.81
C TRP A 271 -13.55 10.36 6.12
N ILE A 272 -14.00 9.20 5.64
CA ILE A 272 -15.35 9.02 5.11
C ILE A 272 -16.39 9.52 6.13
N GLY A 273 -17.39 10.28 5.63
CA GLY A 273 -18.42 10.92 6.46
C GLY A 273 -18.05 12.34 6.94
N THR A 274 -16.80 12.78 6.74
CA THR A 274 -16.42 14.18 6.91
C THR A 274 -16.76 15.01 5.67
N LYS A 275 -16.65 16.34 5.78
CA LYS A 275 -16.98 17.27 4.69
C LYS A 275 -16.07 17.10 3.45
N ASP A 276 -14.82 16.66 3.64
CA ASP A 276 -13.85 16.55 2.56
C ASP A 276 -12.83 15.42 2.83
N PRO A 277 -13.23 14.15 2.64
CA PRO A 277 -12.40 13.00 3.02
C PRO A 277 -11.05 12.97 2.30
N ASN A 278 -10.99 13.41 1.03
CA ASN A 278 -9.75 13.42 0.25
C ASN A 278 -8.70 14.37 0.82
N ARG A 279 -9.11 15.40 1.56
CA ARG A 279 -8.18 16.36 2.17
C ARG A 279 -7.59 15.89 3.49
N GLY A 280 -8.15 14.85 4.11
CA GLY A 280 -7.71 14.37 5.42
C GLY A 280 -6.22 14.09 5.43
N HIS A 281 -5.77 13.16 4.58
CA HIS A 281 -4.36 12.80 4.50
C HIS A 281 -3.45 13.93 3.96
N GLN A 282 -3.98 14.77 3.07
CA GLN A 282 -3.23 15.88 2.44
C GLN A 282 -3.01 17.08 3.37
N THR A 283 -3.71 17.15 4.48
CA THR A 283 -3.58 18.26 5.44
C THR A 283 -2.72 17.87 6.64
N MET A 284 -2.16 16.67 6.63
CA MET A 284 -1.23 16.23 7.66
C MET A 284 0.14 16.92 7.51
N PRO A 285 0.85 17.12 8.62
CA PRO A 285 2.26 17.48 8.68
C PRO A 285 3.22 16.72 7.75
N SER A 286 2.82 15.56 7.23
CA SER A 286 3.57 14.62 6.40
C SER A 286 3.12 14.55 4.94
N ALA A 287 2.21 15.43 4.50
CA ALA A 287 1.54 15.33 3.21
C ALA A 287 2.50 15.17 2.00
N CYS A 288 3.68 15.78 2.07
CA CYS A 288 4.72 15.72 1.03
C CYS A 288 5.27 14.32 0.73
N TRP A 289 5.60 13.59 1.78
CA TRP A 289 6.33 12.33 1.65
C TRP A 289 5.41 11.13 1.80
N LEU A 290 4.35 11.27 2.60
CA LEU A 290 3.50 10.14 2.99
C LEU A 290 2.48 9.79 1.91
N GLY A 291 1.82 10.79 1.31
CA GLY A 291 0.74 10.58 0.33
C GLY A 291 1.21 9.78 -0.88
N GLU A 292 2.09 10.36 -1.69
CA GLU A 292 2.66 9.66 -2.84
C GLU A 292 3.55 8.50 -2.42
N GLY A 293 4.30 8.61 -1.31
CA GLY A 293 5.18 7.54 -0.85
C GLY A 293 4.45 6.23 -0.54
N GLN A 294 3.30 6.29 0.15
CA GLN A 294 2.45 5.12 0.43
C GLN A 294 1.89 4.51 -0.84
N ALA A 295 1.30 5.34 -1.69
CA ALA A 295 0.69 4.90 -2.93
C ALA A 295 1.75 4.28 -3.85
N HIS A 296 2.94 4.88 -3.94
CA HIS A 296 4.01 4.41 -4.78
C HIS A 296 4.64 3.12 -4.25
N LEU A 297 4.89 3.00 -2.94
CA LEU A 297 5.32 1.73 -2.34
C LEU A 297 4.33 0.60 -2.65
N ALA A 298 3.03 0.83 -2.39
CA ALA A 298 2.01 -0.17 -2.65
C ALA A 298 2.00 -0.56 -4.14
N GLY A 299 2.02 0.43 -5.04
CA GLY A 299 2.07 0.20 -6.48
C GLY A 299 3.20 -0.73 -6.88
N LEU A 300 4.43 -0.42 -6.48
CA LEU A 300 5.60 -1.20 -6.89
C LEU A 300 5.66 -2.56 -6.17
N ALA A 301 5.56 -2.59 -4.84
CA ALA A 301 5.78 -3.84 -4.08
C ALA A 301 4.65 -4.86 -4.27
N VAL A 302 3.39 -4.42 -4.35
CA VAL A 302 2.25 -5.31 -4.62
C VAL A 302 2.21 -5.72 -6.09
N GLY A 303 2.48 -4.77 -6.98
CA GLY A 303 2.33 -4.91 -8.44
C GLY A 303 3.45 -5.68 -9.13
N SER A 304 4.58 -5.93 -8.47
CA SER A 304 5.66 -6.78 -9.00
C SER A 304 5.47 -8.26 -8.63
N ASP A 305 5.72 -9.14 -9.59
CA ASP A 305 5.57 -10.60 -9.41
C ASP A 305 6.85 -11.26 -8.87
N SER A 306 7.99 -10.59 -9.01
CA SER A 306 9.28 -11.06 -8.51
C SER A 306 10.08 -9.95 -7.83
N LEU A 307 11.03 -10.34 -6.97
CA LEU A 307 11.98 -9.40 -6.38
C LEU A 307 12.81 -8.68 -7.44
N GLU A 308 13.20 -9.37 -8.52
CA GLU A 308 13.95 -8.77 -9.62
C GLU A 308 13.16 -7.66 -10.30
N GLU A 309 11.89 -7.91 -10.61
CA GLU A 309 10.99 -6.92 -11.20
C GLU A 309 10.75 -5.74 -10.25
N TYR A 310 10.56 -6.02 -8.95
CA TYR A 310 10.43 -4.97 -7.94
C TYR A 310 11.65 -4.06 -7.90
N LEU A 311 12.87 -4.63 -7.88
CA LEU A 311 14.11 -3.86 -7.84
C LEU A 311 14.31 -3.03 -9.13
N GLN A 312 13.96 -3.58 -10.30
CA GLN A 312 14.02 -2.86 -11.57
C GLN A 312 13.04 -1.68 -11.61
N LEU A 313 11.78 -1.91 -11.20
CA LEU A 313 10.76 -0.88 -11.11
C LEU A 313 11.14 0.20 -10.10
N ARG A 314 11.59 -0.21 -8.91
CA ARG A 314 12.11 0.67 -7.85
C ARG A 314 13.19 1.62 -8.38
N GLU A 315 14.21 1.10 -9.05
CA GLU A 315 15.27 1.92 -9.62
C GLU A 315 14.75 2.87 -10.71
N MET A 316 13.93 2.36 -11.63
CA MET A 316 13.35 3.14 -12.73
C MET A 316 12.53 4.31 -12.20
N GLN A 317 11.66 4.06 -11.21
CA GLN A 317 10.74 5.07 -10.71
C GLN A 317 11.42 6.10 -9.82
N VAL A 318 12.38 5.69 -8.98
CA VAL A 318 13.21 6.62 -8.19
C VAL A 318 13.94 7.62 -9.10
N LYS A 319 14.43 7.16 -10.26
CA LYS A 319 15.12 7.99 -11.26
C LYS A 319 14.17 8.74 -12.21
N GLY A 320 12.92 8.30 -12.30
CA GLY A 320 11.95 8.75 -13.30
C GLY A 320 11.28 10.09 -12.99
N HIS A 321 11.44 10.63 -11.79
CA HIS A 321 10.73 11.82 -11.29
C HIS A 321 11.67 12.97 -10.90
N PRO A 322 12.53 13.48 -11.81
CA PRO A 322 13.38 14.61 -11.48
C PRO A 322 12.54 15.88 -11.27
N VAL A 323 12.83 16.63 -10.20
CA VAL A 323 12.25 17.96 -9.96
C VAL A 323 13.26 19.03 -10.37
N GLU A 324 12.84 19.96 -11.23
CA GLU A 324 13.69 21.04 -11.68
C GLU A 324 14.20 21.86 -10.49
N GLY A 325 15.53 22.01 -10.37
CA GLY A 325 16.16 22.72 -9.26
C GLY A 325 16.51 21.84 -8.05
N PHE A 326 15.89 20.66 -7.90
CA PHE A 326 16.23 19.71 -6.84
C PHE A 326 17.29 18.71 -7.32
N ASN A 327 18.56 19.02 -7.08
CA ASN A 327 19.70 18.18 -7.49
C ASN A 327 20.57 17.72 -6.30
N ASP A 328 20.19 18.07 -5.08
CA ASP A 328 20.88 17.72 -3.86
C ASP A 328 20.06 16.69 -3.08
N TYR A 329 20.55 15.45 -3.04
CA TYR A 329 19.94 14.35 -2.29
C TYR A 329 20.77 13.99 -1.04
N SER A 330 21.50 14.98 -0.48
CA SER A 330 22.13 14.82 0.83
C SER A 330 21.09 14.67 1.94
N ALA A 331 21.51 14.10 3.07
CA ALA A 331 20.64 13.94 4.23
C ALA A 331 20.07 15.28 4.73
N ASP A 332 20.86 16.37 4.69
CA ASP A 332 20.39 17.70 5.06
C ASP A 332 19.27 18.21 4.12
N ALA A 333 19.43 18.05 2.81
CA ALA A 333 18.41 18.45 1.83
C ALA A 333 17.12 17.62 1.94
N ILE A 334 17.24 16.33 2.24
CA ILE A 334 16.08 15.46 2.49
C ILE A 334 15.38 15.83 3.81
N LEU A 335 16.15 16.19 4.85
CA LEU A 335 15.59 16.66 6.11
C LEU A 335 14.82 17.97 5.91
N ASP A 336 15.34 18.90 5.11
CA ASP A 336 14.65 20.14 4.74
C ASP A 336 13.33 19.82 4.00
N PHE A 337 13.32 18.84 3.09
CA PHE A 337 12.10 18.37 2.42
C PHE A 337 11.07 17.82 3.41
N TYR A 338 11.48 17.04 4.41
CA TYR A 338 10.57 16.56 5.46
C TYR A 338 9.95 17.67 6.30
N MET A 339 10.63 18.81 6.41
CA MET A 339 10.16 19.98 7.16
C MET A 339 9.27 20.90 6.31
N ASP A 340 9.16 20.70 4.99
CA ASP A 340 8.28 21.49 4.13
C ASP A 340 6.81 21.18 4.42
N ARG A 341 6.06 22.24 4.75
CA ARG A 341 4.65 22.17 5.16
C ARG A 341 3.68 22.68 4.10
N ASP A 342 4.22 23.35 3.09
CA ASP A 342 3.43 23.93 2.00
C ASP A 342 3.46 23.04 0.75
N CYS A 343 4.15 21.90 0.81
CA CYS A 343 4.22 20.98 -0.30
C CYS A 343 2.95 20.12 -0.41
N LEU A 344 2.09 20.59 -1.31
CA LEU A 344 0.77 20.05 -1.62
C LEU A 344 0.65 19.85 -3.13
N PRO A 345 -0.18 18.89 -3.56
CA PRO A 345 -0.42 18.67 -4.98
C PRO A 345 -0.88 19.96 -5.67
N GLY A 346 -0.27 20.27 -6.81
CA GLY A 346 -0.57 21.48 -7.60
C GLY A 346 -0.10 22.81 -7.00
N LYS A 347 0.59 22.80 -5.85
CA LYS A 347 1.15 24.01 -5.22
C LYS A 347 2.67 24.05 -5.16
N SER A 348 3.31 22.90 -4.99
CA SER A 348 4.76 22.79 -4.90
C SER A 348 5.28 21.81 -5.96
N PRO A 349 6.31 22.19 -6.75
CA PRO A 349 6.98 21.24 -7.64
C PRO A 349 7.68 20.11 -6.87
N GLU A 350 8.10 20.35 -5.62
CA GLU A 350 8.70 19.36 -4.72
C GLU A 350 7.73 18.26 -4.30
N TYR A 351 6.41 18.43 -4.47
CA TYR A 351 5.43 17.35 -4.25
C TYR A 351 5.77 16.09 -5.06
N ALA A 352 6.34 16.24 -6.25
CA ALA A 352 6.78 15.11 -7.08
C ALA A 352 7.95 14.31 -6.45
N LEU A 353 8.68 14.88 -5.49
CA LEU A 353 9.66 14.13 -4.70
C LEU A 353 9.01 13.08 -3.80
N GLY A 354 7.69 13.12 -3.60
CA GLY A 354 6.94 12.04 -2.96
C GLY A 354 7.11 10.69 -3.67
N TYR A 355 7.26 10.67 -4.99
CA TYR A 355 7.54 9.45 -5.78
C TYR A 355 8.96 8.91 -5.62
N THR A 356 9.89 9.75 -5.12
CA THR A 356 11.30 9.40 -4.92
C THR A 356 11.65 9.34 -3.42
N ILE A 357 11.79 10.50 -2.78
CA ILE A 357 12.11 10.60 -1.34
C ILE A 357 10.96 10.01 -0.52
N GLY A 358 9.71 10.37 -0.81
CA GLY A 358 8.55 9.85 -0.06
C GLY A 358 8.45 8.33 -0.14
N TYR A 359 8.55 7.76 -1.33
CA TYR A 359 8.58 6.32 -1.55
C TYR A 359 9.69 5.62 -0.74
N LEU A 360 10.93 6.09 -0.83
CA LEU A 360 12.06 5.49 -0.10
C LEU A 360 11.90 5.64 1.43
N THR A 361 11.28 6.74 1.88
CA THR A 361 10.93 6.94 3.30
C THR A 361 9.94 5.89 3.78
N VAL A 362 8.85 5.69 3.02
CA VAL A 362 7.81 4.72 3.35
C VAL A 362 8.34 3.29 3.23
N GLU A 363 9.21 3.00 2.26
CA GLU A 363 9.89 1.71 2.16
C GLU A 363 10.73 1.41 3.42
N ALA A 364 11.53 2.37 3.88
CA ALA A 364 12.29 2.24 5.12
C ALA A 364 11.40 2.03 6.35
N LEU A 365 10.30 2.78 6.47
CA LEU A 365 9.33 2.61 7.54
C LEU A 365 8.62 1.25 7.49
N SER A 366 8.35 0.74 6.28
CA SER A 366 7.75 -0.57 6.06
C SER A 366 8.67 -1.71 6.48
N ALA A 367 9.98 -1.55 6.38
CA ALA A 367 10.94 -2.52 6.91
C ALA A 367 10.93 -2.57 8.45
N ILE A 368 10.58 -1.46 9.12
CA ILE A 368 10.49 -1.37 10.59
C ILE A 368 9.13 -1.86 11.10
N GLY A 369 8.05 -1.27 10.59
CA GLY A 369 6.69 -1.48 11.11
C GLY A 369 5.89 -2.58 10.41
N GLY A 370 6.41 -3.14 9.32
CA GLY A 370 5.68 -4.01 8.39
C GLY A 370 5.09 -3.24 7.20
N PRO A 371 4.73 -3.95 6.11
CA PRO A 371 4.55 -3.36 4.78
C PRO A 371 3.36 -2.39 4.68
N THR A 372 2.39 -2.48 5.59
CA THR A 372 1.20 -1.64 5.61
C THR A 372 1.19 -0.63 6.76
N SER A 373 2.24 -0.60 7.58
CA SER A 373 2.30 0.16 8.84
C SER A 373 2.05 1.65 8.67
N SER A 374 2.54 2.23 7.58
CA SER A 374 2.44 3.66 7.32
C SER A 374 0.98 4.14 7.21
N MET A 375 0.05 3.30 6.76
CA MET A 375 -1.39 3.64 6.70
C MET A 375 -2.00 3.82 8.11
N GLY A 376 -1.35 3.27 9.14
CA GLY A 376 -1.66 3.54 10.54
C GLY A 376 -1.54 5.01 10.93
N LEU A 377 -0.70 5.79 10.23
CA LEU A 377 -0.62 7.24 10.44
C LEU A 377 -1.94 7.92 10.01
N ASN A 378 -2.48 7.54 8.85
CA ASN A 378 -3.74 8.09 8.32
C ASN A 378 -4.93 7.76 9.23
N THR A 379 -5.06 6.51 9.68
CA THR A 379 -6.19 6.11 10.53
C THR A 379 -6.17 6.81 11.89
N ARG A 380 -4.99 7.02 12.47
CA ARG A 380 -4.85 7.76 13.73
C ARG A 380 -5.08 9.25 13.55
N ALA A 381 -4.56 9.83 12.48
CA ALA A 381 -4.80 11.23 12.12
C ALA A 381 -6.30 11.54 11.93
N ALA A 382 -7.05 10.59 11.37
CA ALA A 382 -8.49 10.76 11.17
C ALA A 382 -9.28 10.97 12.47
N LEU A 383 -8.75 10.56 13.63
CA LEU A 383 -9.35 10.81 14.94
C LEU A 383 -9.42 12.30 15.31
N TYR A 384 -8.57 13.14 14.70
CA TYR A 384 -8.54 14.58 14.92
C TYR A 384 -9.50 15.35 14.00
N GLY A 385 -9.86 14.76 12.84
CA GLY A 385 -10.61 15.42 11.78
C GLY A 385 -9.73 15.95 10.64
N VAL A 386 -10.36 16.55 9.63
CA VAL A 386 -9.67 17.09 8.45
C VAL A 386 -9.03 18.44 8.77
N GLY A 387 -7.72 18.57 8.58
CA GLY A 387 -7.00 19.83 8.78
C GLY A 387 -6.69 20.19 10.22
N GLU A 388 -6.91 19.28 11.17
CA GLU A 388 -6.79 19.55 12.61
C GLU A 388 -5.51 18.94 13.24
N VAL A 389 -4.73 18.17 12.49
CA VAL A 389 -3.50 17.52 13.01
C VAL A 389 -2.37 18.54 13.11
N THR A 390 -1.94 18.85 14.32
CA THR A 390 -0.76 19.71 14.58
C THR A 390 0.55 18.91 14.47
N GLU A 391 1.69 19.60 14.53
CA GLU A 391 3.00 18.92 14.57
C GLU A 391 3.19 18.07 15.84
N GLU A 392 2.69 18.55 16.98
CA GLU A 392 2.72 17.79 18.23
C GLU A 392 1.86 16.52 18.11
N ASP A 393 0.66 16.64 17.54
CA ASP A 393 -0.23 15.51 17.29
C ASP A 393 0.42 14.50 16.34
N PHE A 394 1.07 14.98 15.27
CA PHE A 394 1.74 14.09 14.31
C PHE A 394 2.93 13.36 14.93
N ASN A 395 3.72 14.02 15.79
CA ASN A 395 4.78 13.35 16.55
C ASN A 395 4.22 12.21 17.42
N GLN A 396 3.11 12.46 18.12
CA GLN A 396 2.46 11.43 18.94
C GLN A 396 1.84 10.31 18.09
N ILE A 397 1.19 10.65 16.97
CA ILE A 397 0.65 9.66 16.03
C ILE A 397 1.77 8.76 15.52
N PHE A 398 2.89 9.35 15.11
CA PHE A 398 4.04 8.62 14.59
C PHE A 398 4.66 7.72 15.67
N GLU A 399 4.84 8.23 16.89
CA GLU A 399 5.32 7.45 18.03
C GLU A 399 4.41 6.27 18.36
N ASN A 400 3.10 6.45 18.27
CA ASN A 400 2.13 5.36 18.45
C ASN A 400 2.21 4.26 17.38
N VAL A 401 2.77 4.53 16.21
CA VAL A 401 2.94 3.53 15.13
C VAL A 401 4.34 2.92 15.15
N TYR A 402 5.37 3.73 15.42
CA TYR A 402 6.77 3.37 15.20
C TYR A 402 7.63 3.33 16.48
N GLY A 403 7.09 3.75 17.63
CA GLY A 403 7.75 3.66 18.93
C GLY A 403 8.79 4.76 19.21
N ILE A 404 8.99 5.70 18.30
CA ILE A 404 9.78 6.94 18.49
C ILE A 404 9.04 8.11 17.84
N SER A 405 9.32 9.35 18.23
CA SER A 405 8.68 10.52 17.62
C SER A 405 9.12 10.75 16.16
N TRP A 406 8.31 11.44 15.36
CA TRP A 406 8.70 11.83 14.00
C TRP A 406 9.97 12.68 14.00
N ASN A 407 10.10 13.59 14.97
CA ASN A 407 11.26 14.46 15.09
C ASN A 407 12.57 13.69 15.36
N GLU A 408 12.49 12.55 16.06
CA GLU A 408 13.63 11.65 16.25
C GLU A 408 13.88 10.75 15.04
N ALA A 409 12.83 10.35 14.33
CA ALA A 409 12.92 9.46 13.18
C ALA A 409 13.45 10.14 11.92
N MET A 410 13.00 11.37 11.63
CA MET A 410 13.25 12.05 10.36
C MET A 410 14.75 12.21 10.00
N PRO A 411 15.70 12.50 10.92
CA PRO A 411 17.11 12.60 10.56
C PRO A 411 17.71 11.24 10.20
N ILE A 412 17.27 10.16 10.88
CA ILE A 412 17.72 8.78 10.60
C ILE A 412 17.21 8.36 9.22
N LEU A 413 15.94 8.63 8.92
CA LEU A 413 15.35 8.32 7.62
C LEU A 413 15.98 9.15 6.50
N ALA A 414 16.36 10.39 6.75
CA ALA A 414 17.06 11.23 5.78
C ALA A 414 18.42 10.62 5.37
N GLU A 415 19.17 10.07 6.33
CA GLU A 415 20.42 9.34 6.08
C GLU A 415 20.18 8.09 5.23
N VAL A 416 19.19 7.26 5.59
CA VAL A 416 18.83 6.04 4.83
C VAL A 416 18.45 6.39 3.39
N VAL A 417 17.63 7.42 3.18
CA VAL A 417 17.18 7.83 1.84
C VAL A 417 18.36 8.39 1.04
N ALA A 418 19.22 9.21 1.64
CA ALA A 418 20.41 9.75 0.97
C ALA A 418 21.34 8.64 0.46
N ASP A 419 21.67 7.67 1.33
CA ASP A 419 22.50 6.52 0.99
C ASP A 419 21.88 5.65 -0.11
N THR A 420 20.56 5.47 -0.04
CA THR A 420 19.80 4.71 -1.03
C THR A 420 19.79 5.39 -2.40
N VAL A 421 19.58 6.70 -2.47
CA VAL A 421 19.64 7.44 -3.74
C VAL A 421 21.05 7.40 -4.31
N ALA A 422 22.07 7.54 -3.46
CA ALA A 422 23.47 7.44 -3.88
C ALA A 422 23.79 6.05 -4.46
N SER A 423 23.33 4.96 -3.83
CA SER A 423 23.60 3.60 -4.32
C SER A 423 22.92 3.32 -5.67
N LEU A 424 21.66 3.75 -5.83
CA LEU A 424 20.91 3.60 -7.08
C LEU A 424 21.49 4.45 -8.22
N THR A 425 22.13 5.58 -7.94
CA THR A 425 22.74 6.42 -8.98
C THR A 425 24.12 5.93 -9.41
N VAL A 426 24.85 5.21 -8.55
CA VAL A 426 26.18 4.65 -8.84
C VAL A 426 26.13 3.34 -9.64
N SER A 427 25.07 2.53 -9.50
CA SER A 427 24.92 1.23 -10.20
C SER A 427 24.76 1.31 -11.73
N GLY A 428 24.65 2.53 -12.29
CA GLY A 428 24.46 2.77 -13.72
C GLY A 428 25.70 3.18 -14.54
N GLN A 429 26.92 3.05 -13.99
CA GLN A 429 28.18 3.35 -14.68
C GLN A 429 28.95 2.11 -15.13
#